data_AF-A0A1G2BPL8-F1
#
_entry.id   AF-A0A1G2BPL8-F1
#
_cell.length_a   1.000
_cell.length_b   1.000
_cell.length_c   1.000
_cell.angle_alpha   90.00
_cell.angle_beta   90.00
_cell.angle_gamma   90.00
#
_symmetry.space_group_name_H-M   'P 1'
#
loop_
_entity.id
_entity.type
_entity.pdbx_description
1 polymer ?
#
loop_
_entity_poly.entity_id
_entity_poly.type
_entity_poly.pdbx_seq_one_letter_code
_entity_poly.pdbx_strand_id
1 'polypeptide(L)'
;MEALAWFAFGTLSFWLLVTVIALSIFYCVETRHNILGVWIIIVTLSLISYVGREPVWSTLFGSWKRTLLYVLGYVAAGITWSFFKWDRFAASERRRHDRLLAHFTDNLENYLAHQTRNGPAKPSPEQIVTMRAMLQSGIMPEQARPFWNIFSQGKHLQIPPLASHNMDRIVAWAMYWPWSLLWTFVRDFIVDLFENIVRWLRSAYQAIANRHFKDLKTNDESQDLDLD
;
A
#
# COMPACT_ATOMS: atom_id res chain seq x y z
N MET A 1 11.08 43.40 15.62
CA MET A 1 9.90 42.68 16.18
C MET A 1 8.91 42.29 15.09
N GLU A 2 8.81 43.05 13.99
CA GLU A 2 7.86 42.75 12.90
C GLU A 2 8.09 41.38 12.23
N ALA A 3 9.33 40.97 11.97
CA ALA A 3 9.63 39.66 11.37
C ALA A 3 9.10 38.45 12.18
N LEU A 4 8.99 38.58 13.51
CA LEU A 4 8.43 37.55 14.39
C LEU A 4 6.91 37.41 14.23
N ALA A 5 6.21 38.52 13.96
CA ALA A 5 4.77 38.51 13.77
C ALA A 5 4.39 37.71 12.52
N TRP A 6 5.21 37.73 11.47
CA TRP A 6 4.98 36.94 10.25
C TRP A 6 5.05 35.43 10.50
N PHE A 7 5.85 34.96 11.45
CA PHE A 7 5.99 33.54 11.78
C PHE A 7 5.24 33.12 13.05
N ALA A 8 4.36 33.97 13.58
CA ALA A 8 3.53 33.62 14.71
C ALA A 8 2.64 32.41 14.38
N PHE A 9 2.42 31.53 15.36
CA PHE A 9 1.54 30.40 15.19
C PHE A 9 0.14 30.87 14.75
N GLY A 10 -0.37 30.31 13.66
CA GLY A 10 -1.66 30.68 13.07
C GLY A 10 -1.58 31.65 11.89
N THR A 11 -0.42 32.23 11.59
CA THR A 11 -0.26 33.05 10.38
C THR A 11 -0.12 32.18 9.12
N LEU A 12 -0.47 32.76 7.96
CA LEU A 12 -0.32 32.08 6.68
C LEU A 12 1.13 31.68 6.40
N SER A 13 2.09 32.56 6.68
CA SER A 13 3.52 32.29 6.44
C SER A 13 4.06 31.16 7.31
N PHE A 14 3.58 31.02 8.54
CA PHE A 14 3.90 29.87 9.40
C PHE A 14 3.42 28.55 8.75
N TRP A 15 2.17 28.50 8.31
CA TRP A 15 1.60 27.29 7.67
C TRP A 15 2.26 26.96 6.33
N LEU A 16 2.61 27.97 5.53
CA LEU A 16 3.38 27.77 4.29
C LEU A 16 4.75 27.16 4.59
N LEU A 17 5.47 27.67 5.60
CA LEU A 17 6.76 27.13 6.00
C LEU A 17 6.64 25.67 6.47
N VAL A 18 5.67 25.37 7.35
CA VAL A 18 5.38 24.01 7.81
C VAL A 18 5.06 23.08 6.64
N THR A 19 4.27 23.55 5.68
CA THR A 19 3.91 22.78 4.48
C THR A 19 5.14 22.50 3.63
N VAL A 20 6.00 23.50 3.38
CA VAL A 20 7.25 23.33 2.62
C VAL A 20 8.18 22.34 3.32
N ILE A 21 8.34 22.44 4.64
CA ILE A 21 9.16 21.49 5.42
C ILE A 21 8.56 20.08 5.31
N ALA A 22 7.25 19.93 5.49
CA ALA A 22 6.57 18.64 5.38
C ALA A 22 6.77 18.02 4.00
N LEU A 23 6.52 18.78 2.92
CA LEU A 23 6.73 18.34 1.54
C LEU A 23 8.20 17.99 1.27
N SER A 24 9.15 18.71 1.86
CA SER A 24 10.58 18.43 1.72
C SER A 24 10.99 17.14 2.42
N ILE A 25 10.45 16.89 3.63
CA ILE A 25 10.65 15.63 4.35
C ILE A 25 10.07 14.48 3.54
N PHE A 26 8.84 14.63 3.04
CA PHE A 26 8.20 13.66 2.15
C PHE A 26 9.05 13.33 0.92
N TYR A 27 9.55 14.37 0.24
CA TYR A 27 10.40 14.21 -0.93
C TYR A 27 11.70 13.45 -0.58
N CYS A 28 12.32 13.75 0.56
CA CYS A 28 13.51 13.03 1.03
C CYS A 28 13.23 11.56 1.35
N VAL A 29 12.08 11.28 1.98
CA VAL A 29 11.64 9.91 2.29
C VAL A 29 11.41 9.11 1.01
N GLU A 30 10.80 9.72 0.00
CA GLU A 30 10.52 9.05 -1.27
C GLU A 30 11.79 8.80 -2.09
N THR A 31 12.73 9.76 -2.11
CA THR A 31 14.00 9.67 -2.84
C THR A 31 15.07 8.83 -2.16
N ARG A 32 14.78 8.24 -0.99
CA ARG A 32 15.71 7.41 -0.18
C ARG A 32 16.98 8.14 0.29
N HIS A 33 17.00 9.47 0.25
CA HIS A 33 18.11 10.26 0.77
C HIS A 33 17.95 10.53 2.27
N ASN A 34 18.10 9.48 3.09
CA ASN A 34 17.86 9.53 4.54
C ASN A 34 18.66 10.64 5.25
N ILE A 35 19.88 10.93 4.79
CA ILE A 35 20.75 11.97 5.36
C ILE A 35 20.18 13.38 5.16
N LEU A 36 19.55 13.66 4.02
CA LEU A 36 18.97 14.98 3.73
C LEU A 36 17.82 15.31 4.70
N GLY A 37 17.02 14.29 5.07
CA GLY A 37 15.96 14.46 6.07
C GLY A 37 16.49 14.93 7.43
N VAL A 38 17.64 14.41 7.87
CA VAL A 38 18.29 14.83 9.12
C VAL A 38 18.73 16.29 9.04
N TRP A 39 19.36 16.69 7.93
CA TRP A 39 19.76 18.08 7.72
C TRP A 39 18.58 19.04 7.69
N ILE A 40 17.46 18.68 7.06
CA ILE A 40 16.24 19.49 7.06
C ILE A 40 15.74 19.71 8.50
N ILE A 41 15.75 18.68 9.34
CA ILE A 41 15.36 18.83 10.76
C ILE A 41 16.33 19.76 11.50
N ILE A 42 17.65 19.58 11.32
CA ILE A 42 18.65 20.44 11.96
C ILE A 42 18.49 21.90 11.53
N VAL A 43 18.36 22.16 10.22
CA VAL A 43 18.14 23.50 9.67
C VAL A 43 16.83 24.09 10.19
N THR A 44 15.76 23.29 10.24
CA THR A 44 14.46 23.72 10.78
C THR A 44 14.57 24.10 12.26
N LEU A 45 15.19 23.27 13.09
CA LEU A 45 15.39 23.55 14.51
C LEU A 45 16.29 24.78 14.72
N SER A 46 17.31 24.94 13.89
CA SER A 46 18.20 26.11 13.91
C SER A 46 17.43 27.38 13.55
N LEU A 47 16.58 27.32 12.52
CA LEU A 47 15.73 28.42 12.10
C LEU A 47 14.71 28.78 13.18
N ILE A 48 14.07 27.79 13.81
CA ILE A 48 13.15 27.99 14.93
C ILE A 48 13.88 28.64 16.12
N SER A 49 15.08 28.16 16.46
CA SER A 49 15.87 28.74 17.55
C SER A 49 16.28 30.19 17.24
N TYR A 50 16.68 30.46 15.99
CA TYR A 50 17.09 31.80 15.55
C TYR A 50 15.91 32.78 15.52
N VAL A 51 14.79 32.38 14.90
CA VAL A 51 13.60 33.22 14.74
C VAL A 51 12.89 33.38 16.08
N GLY A 52 12.56 32.27 16.74
CA GLY A 52 11.79 32.27 17.98
C GLY A 52 12.53 32.83 19.20
N ARG A 53 13.86 33.01 19.12
CA ARG A 53 14.75 33.38 20.23
C ARG A 53 14.70 32.42 21.42
N GLU A 54 14.08 31.27 21.24
CA GLU A 54 14.08 30.19 22.22
C GLU A 54 15.42 29.46 22.13
N PRO A 55 16.09 29.18 23.27
CA PRO A 55 17.38 28.53 23.28
C PRO A 55 17.19 27.01 23.12
N VAL A 56 16.66 26.57 21.97
CA VAL A 56 16.33 25.17 21.65
C VAL A 56 17.49 24.24 21.99
N TRP A 57 18.70 24.60 21.60
CA TRP A 57 19.91 23.84 21.91
C TRP A 57 20.19 23.76 23.41
N SER A 58 20.05 24.88 24.13
CA SER A 58 20.20 24.89 25.59
C SER A 58 19.14 24.03 26.27
N THR A 59 17.88 24.06 25.81
CA THR A 59 16.81 23.21 26.35
C THR A 59 17.07 21.73 26.09
N LEU A 60 17.52 21.38 24.88
CA LEU A 60 17.85 20.01 24.49
C LEU A 60 19.01 19.45 25.32
N PHE A 61 20.07 20.23 25.51
CA PHE A 61 21.28 19.78 26.23
C PHE A 61 21.19 19.98 27.75
N GLY A 62 20.44 20.96 28.22
CA GLY A 62 20.26 21.28 29.64
C GLY A 62 19.44 20.21 30.38
N SER A 63 18.61 19.46 29.67
CA SER A 63 17.85 18.32 30.22
C SER A 63 18.16 17.02 29.46
N TRP A 64 19.43 16.70 29.25
CA TRP A 64 19.87 15.55 28.43
C TRP A 64 19.17 14.23 28.78
N LYS A 65 18.84 13.99 30.08
CA LYS A 65 18.09 12.81 30.52
C LYS A 65 16.68 12.74 29.93
N ARG A 66 15.96 13.87 29.90
CA ARG A 66 14.61 13.96 29.31
C ARG A 66 14.70 13.81 27.79
N THR A 67 15.66 14.48 27.17
CA THR A 67 15.92 14.37 25.72
C THR A 67 16.21 12.92 25.33
N LEU A 68 17.09 12.24 26.07
CA LEU A 68 17.39 10.83 25.85
C LEU A 68 16.15 9.96 26.02
N LEU A 69 15.35 10.19 27.06
CA LEU A 69 14.11 9.45 27.28
C LEU A 69 13.12 9.63 26.11
N TYR A 70 12.97 10.85 25.58
CA TYR A 70 12.14 11.10 24.41
C TYR A 70 12.67 10.42 23.15
N VAL A 71 13.98 10.46 22.92
CA VAL A 71 14.61 9.77 21.77
C VAL A 71 14.39 8.26 21.87
N LEU A 72 14.62 7.67 23.05
CA LEU A 72 14.39 6.24 23.26
C LEU A 72 12.91 5.87 23.08
N GLY A 73 11.99 6.68 23.62
CA GLY A 73 10.55 6.49 23.42
C GLY A 73 10.15 6.58 21.94
N TYR A 74 10.71 7.53 21.20
CA TYR A 74 10.49 7.68 19.76
C TYR A 74 10.98 6.46 18.98
N VAL A 75 12.20 5.99 19.26
CA VAL A 75 12.78 4.79 18.62
C VAL A 75 11.96 3.55 18.95
N ALA A 76 11.57 3.36 20.22
CA ALA A 76 10.74 2.23 20.63
C ALA A 76 9.40 2.21 19.89
N ALA A 77 8.69 3.35 19.83
CA ALA A 77 7.45 3.48 19.08
C ALA A 77 7.64 3.18 17.58
N GLY A 78 8.75 3.66 17.00
CA GLY A 78 9.11 3.37 15.61
C GLY A 78 9.32 1.88 15.34
N ILE A 79 10.03 1.18 16.22
CA ILE A 79 10.24 -0.28 16.11
C ILE A 79 8.90 -1.02 16.21
N THR A 80 8.05 -0.67 17.18
CA THR A 80 6.71 -1.27 17.30
C THR A 80 5.87 -1.05 16.05
N TRP A 81 5.89 0.17 15.49
CA TRP A 81 5.17 0.49 14.26
C TRP A 81 5.70 -0.27 13.03
N SER A 82 7.02 -0.46 12.93
CA SER A 82 7.61 -1.18 11.80
C SER A 82 7.18 -2.66 11.78
N PHE A 83 7.04 -3.31 12.94
CA PHE A 83 6.46 -4.66 13.04
C PHE A 83 5.01 -4.70 12.55
N PHE A 84 4.17 -3.76 13.00
CA PHE A 84 2.78 -3.66 12.55
C PHE A 84 2.68 -3.47 11.03
N LYS A 85 3.53 -2.61 10.45
CA LYS A 85 3.58 -2.38 9.01
C LYS A 85 4.09 -3.59 8.24
N TRP A 86 5.09 -4.29 8.78
CA TRP A 86 5.61 -5.52 8.18
C TRP A 86 4.53 -6.60 8.11
N ASP A 87 3.76 -6.80 9.17
CA ASP A 87 2.63 -7.74 9.17
C ASP A 87 1.59 -7.40 8.09
N ARG A 88 1.14 -6.13 8.03
CA ARG A 88 0.20 -5.68 6.98
C ARG A 88 0.79 -5.84 5.58
N PHE A 89 2.09 -5.59 5.40
CA PHE A 89 2.78 -5.78 4.13
C PHE A 89 2.82 -7.26 3.72
N ALA A 90 3.23 -8.16 4.61
CA ALA A 90 3.26 -9.59 4.36
C ALA A 90 1.86 -10.14 4.04
N ALA A 91 0.82 -9.69 4.77
CA ALA A 91 -0.57 -10.03 4.47
C ALA A 91 -1.04 -9.50 3.11
N SER A 92 -0.57 -8.33 2.68
CA SER A 92 -0.88 -7.78 1.36
C SER A 92 -0.20 -8.54 0.21
N GLU A 93 1.06 -8.94 0.38
CA GLU A 93 1.80 -9.74 -0.60
C GLU A 93 1.25 -11.16 -0.70
N ARG A 94 0.84 -11.77 0.43
CA ARG A 94 0.12 -13.05 0.42
C ARG A 94 -1.16 -12.96 -0.41
N ARG A 95 -2.01 -11.96 -0.16
CA ARG A 95 -3.24 -11.75 -0.97
C ARG A 95 -2.95 -11.50 -2.45
N ARG A 96 -1.82 -10.85 -2.77
CA ARG A 96 -1.40 -10.65 -4.15
C ARG A 96 -0.98 -11.96 -4.80
N HIS A 97 -0.23 -12.80 -4.09
CA HIS A 97 0.14 -14.13 -4.53
C HIS A 97 -1.10 -14.99 -4.78
N ASP A 98 -2.05 -15.01 -3.82
CA ASP A 98 -3.28 -15.80 -3.94
C ASP A 98 -4.11 -15.37 -5.16
N ARG A 99 -4.20 -14.06 -5.46
CA ARG A 99 -4.86 -13.55 -6.67
C ARG A 99 -4.14 -13.96 -7.96
N LEU A 100 -2.81 -13.96 -7.96
CA LEU A 100 -2.03 -14.40 -9.12
C LEU A 100 -2.16 -15.90 -9.35
N LEU A 101 -2.21 -16.68 -8.27
CA LEU A 101 -2.42 -18.11 -8.31
C LEU A 101 -3.83 -18.45 -8.84
N ALA A 102 -4.85 -17.74 -8.39
CA ALA A 102 -6.21 -17.87 -8.93
C ALA A 102 -6.24 -17.56 -10.44
N HIS A 103 -5.69 -16.42 -10.84
CA HIS A 103 -5.64 -16.03 -12.25
C HIS A 103 -4.82 -17.00 -13.12
N PHE A 104 -3.74 -17.56 -12.57
CA PHE A 104 -2.97 -18.59 -13.24
C PHE A 104 -3.77 -19.88 -13.40
N THR A 105 -4.49 -20.30 -12.36
CA THR A 105 -5.32 -21.51 -12.35
C THR A 105 -6.47 -21.41 -13.35
N ASP A 106 -7.12 -20.25 -13.44
CA ASP A 106 -8.22 -19.99 -14.37
C ASP A 106 -7.74 -20.00 -15.83
N ASN A 107 -6.52 -19.49 -16.07
CA ASN A 107 -5.94 -19.44 -17.42
C ASN A 107 -5.11 -20.68 -17.76
N LEU A 108 -4.98 -21.64 -16.85
CA LEU A 108 -4.10 -22.79 -17.02
C LEU A 108 -4.48 -23.61 -18.26
N GLU A 109 -5.77 -23.82 -18.48
CA GLU A 109 -6.27 -24.54 -19.66
C GLU A 109 -5.90 -23.84 -20.97
N ASN A 110 -6.03 -22.51 -21.02
CA ASN A 110 -5.64 -21.71 -22.18
C ASN A 110 -4.12 -21.79 -22.43
N TYR A 111 -3.30 -21.71 -21.37
CA TYR A 111 -1.84 -21.83 -21.50
C TYR A 111 -1.42 -23.21 -22.02
N LEU A 112 -2.03 -24.28 -21.51
CA LEU A 112 -1.75 -25.65 -21.95
C LEU A 112 -2.22 -25.89 -23.39
N ALA A 113 -3.36 -25.32 -23.78
CA ALA A 113 -3.85 -25.38 -25.15
C ALA A 113 -2.90 -24.67 -26.14
N HIS A 114 -2.36 -23.50 -25.78
CA HIS A 114 -1.40 -22.78 -26.61
C HIS A 114 -0.07 -23.51 -26.77
N GLN A 115 0.43 -24.20 -25.72
CA GLN A 115 1.71 -24.89 -25.80
C GLN A 115 1.66 -26.17 -26.63
N THR A 116 0.50 -26.85 -26.65
CA THR A 116 0.27 -28.06 -27.47
C THR A 116 0.52 -27.79 -28.96
N ARG A 117 0.41 -26.53 -29.40
CA ARG A 117 0.66 -26.14 -30.78
C ARG A 117 2.13 -26.18 -31.18
N ASN A 118 3.06 -26.00 -30.24
CA ASN A 118 4.49 -25.78 -30.50
C ASN A 118 5.44 -26.62 -29.61
N GLY A 119 4.94 -27.56 -28.79
CA GLY A 119 5.70 -28.23 -27.72
C GLY A 119 5.36 -29.72 -27.50
N PRO A 120 5.88 -30.33 -26.41
CA PRO A 120 5.67 -31.76 -26.10
C PRO A 120 4.19 -32.11 -25.89
N ALA A 121 3.90 -33.42 -25.82
CA ALA A 121 2.56 -33.99 -25.76
C ALA A 121 1.63 -33.26 -24.77
N LYS A 122 0.40 -33.00 -25.23
CA LYS A 122 -0.68 -32.35 -24.45
C LYS A 122 -0.86 -33.09 -23.12
N PRO A 123 -0.82 -32.41 -21.96
CA PRO A 123 -1.13 -33.06 -20.70
C PRO A 123 -2.54 -33.63 -20.73
N SER A 124 -2.72 -34.81 -20.14
CA SER A 124 -4.03 -35.45 -20.07
C SER A 124 -4.99 -34.61 -19.23
N PRO A 125 -6.32 -34.66 -19.47
CA PRO A 125 -7.29 -33.96 -18.62
C PRO A 125 -7.14 -34.27 -17.13
N GLU A 126 -6.78 -35.50 -16.78
CA GLU A 126 -6.50 -35.92 -15.40
C GLU A 126 -5.30 -35.20 -14.79
N GLN A 127 -4.24 -34.97 -15.56
CA GLN A 127 -3.08 -34.19 -15.11
C GLN A 127 -3.46 -32.74 -14.84
N ILE A 128 -4.35 -32.15 -15.66
CA ILE A 128 -4.83 -30.78 -15.47
C ILE A 128 -5.65 -30.66 -14.18
N VAL A 129 -6.56 -31.60 -13.93
CA VAL A 129 -7.37 -31.64 -12.70
C VAL A 129 -6.48 -31.82 -11.47
N THR A 130 -5.50 -32.72 -11.53
CA THR A 130 -4.53 -32.96 -10.44
C THR A 130 -3.69 -31.71 -10.17
N MET A 131 -3.22 -31.04 -11.23
CA MET A 131 -2.44 -29.82 -11.12
C MET A 131 -3.25 -28.67 -10.53
N ARG A 132 -4.53 -28.52 -10.91
CA ARG A 132 -5.46 -27.56 -10.31
C ARG A 132 -5.67 -27.85 -8.83
N ALA A 133 -5.89 -29.11 -8.44
CA ALA A 133 -6.08 -29.50 -7.05
C ALA A 133 -4.84 -29.19 -6.19
N MET A 134 -3.62 -29.47 -6.69
CA MET A 134 -2.38 -29.14 -6.00
C MET A 134 -2.19 -27.62 -5.83
N LEU A 135 -2.49 -26.83 -6.86
CA LEU A 135 -2.41 -25.37 -6.79
C LEU A 135 -3.41 -24.81 -5.77
N GLN A 136 -4.63 -25.35 -5.72
CA GLN A 136 -5.63 -24.97 -4.71
C GLN A 136 -5.20 -25.34 -3.28
N SER A 137 -4.41 -26.41 -3.10
CA SER A 137 -3.82 -26.76 -1.81
C SER A 137 -2.55 -25.96 -1.47
N GLY A 138 -2.15 -24.99 -2.31
CA GLY A 138 -0.94 -24.18 -2.13
C GLY A 138 0.37 -24.92 -2.45
N ILE A 139 0.30 -26.09 -3.09
CA ILE A 139 1.46 -26.87 -3.52
C ILE A 139 1.69 -26.59 -5.00
N MET A 140 2.86 -26.07 -5.35
CA MET A 140 3.23 -25.84 -6.75
C MET A 140 3.86 -27.12 -7.33
N PRO A 141 3.16 -27.89 -8.20
CA PRO A 141 3.75 -29.08 -8.79
C PRO A 141 4.94 -28.71 -9.68
N GLU A 142 5.92 -29.61 -9.74
CA GLU A 142 7.17 -29.37 -10.49
C GLU A 142 6.91 -29.07 -11.98
N GLN A 143 5.93 -29.75 -12.57
CA GLN A 143 5.49 -29.56 -13.96
C GLN A 143 4.90 -28.17 -14.21
N ALA A 144 4.29 -27.53 -13.20
CA ALA A 144 3.73 -26.18 -13.31
C ALA A 144 4.79 -25.08 -13.18
N ARG A 145 5.97 -25.36 -12.61
CA ARG A 145 6.99 -24.34 -12.29
C ARG A 145 7.47 -23.56 -13.52
N PRO A 146 7.77 -24.17 -14.68
CA PRO A 146 8.17 -23.41 -15.86
C PRO A 146 7.10 -22.42 -16.32
N PHE A 147 5.83 -22.84 -16.28
CA PHE A 147 4.69 -22.00 -16.64
C PHE A 147 4.49 -20.88 -15.63
N TRP A 148 4.59 -21.18 -14.35
CA TRP A 148 4.55 -20.18 -13.29
C TRP A 148 5.67 -19.16 -13.46
N ASN A 149 6.89 -19.59 -13.79
CA ASN A 149 8.01 -18.69 -14.03
C ASN A 149 7.73 -17.75 -15.22
N ILE A 150 7.16 -18.25 -16.32
CA ILE A 150 6.78 -17.40 -17.47
C ILE A 150 5.61 -16.46 -17.12
N PHE A 151 4.59 -16.96 -16.42
CA PHE A 151 3.44 -16.17 -16.00
C PHE A 151 3.80 -15.09 -14.97
N SER A 152 4.76 -15.39 -14.10
CA SER A 152 5.28 -14.46 -13.09
C SER A 152 6.46 -13.62 -13.58
N GLN A 153 7.05 -13.91 -14.75
CA GLN A 153 8.08 -13.08 -15.36
C GLN A 153 7.53 -11.66 -15.57
N GLY A 154 8.18 -10.69 -14.92
CA GLY A 154 7.75 -9.28 -14.87
C GLY A 154 7.07 -8.87 -13.56
N LYS A 155 6.66 -9.84 -12.72
CA LYS A 155 6.16 -9.61 -11.38
C LYS A 155 7.17 -10.20 -10.40
N HIS A 156 8.13 -9.40 -9.95
CA HIS A 156 9.10 -9.76 -8.91
C HIS A 156 8.39 -10.05 -7.57
N LEU A 157 7.75 -11.22 -7.43
CA LEU A 157 7.21 -11.69 -6.16
C LEU A 157 8.28 -12.49 -5.43
N GLN A 158 8.74 -11.97 -4.31
CA GLN A 158 9.54 -12.73 -3.35
C GLN A 158 8.58 -13.40 -2.37
N ILE A 159 8.53 -14.73 -2.35
CA ILE A 159 7.62 -15.49 -1.49
C ILE A 159 8.43 -16.57 -0.76
N PRO A 160 8.47 -16.52 0.59
CA PRO A 160 8.01 -15.42 1.44
C PRO A 160 8.84 -14.14 1.22
N PRO A 161 8.29 -12.94 1.47
CA PRO A 161 9.10 -11.72 1.45
C PRO A 161 10.14 -11.80 2.58
N LEU A 162 11.42 -11.78 2.21
CA LEU A 162 12.51 -11.79 3.18
C LEU A 162 12.71 -10.39 3.75
N ALA A 163 12.78 -10.28 5.07
CA ALA A 163 13.02 -9.02 5.76
C ALA A 163 14.37 -8.40 5.37
N SER A 164 15.39 -9.24 5.17
CA SER A 164 16.74 -8.82 4.75
C SER A 164 16.74 -8.07 3.40
N HIS A 165 15.89 -8.48 2.45
CA HIS A 165 15.76 -7.79 1.16
C HIS A 165 14.92 -6.51 1.22
N ASN A 166 14.26 -6.24 2.35
CA ASN A 166 13.37 -5.11 2.56
C ASN A 166 13.82 -4.21 3.74
N MET A 167 15.07 -4.32 4.18
CA MET A 167 15.59 -3.58 5.33
C MET A 167 15.41 -2.07 5.18
N ASP A 168 15.71 -1.51 4.00
CA ASP A 168 15.52 -0.07 3.73
C ASP A 168 14.09 0.39 4.05
N ARG A 169 13.10 -0.42 3.68
CA ARG A 169 11.68 -0.14 3.90
C ARG A 169 11.32 -0.26 5.38
N ILE A 170 11.81 -1.28 6.06
CA ILE A 170 11.56 -1.49 7.50
C ILE A 170 12.17 -0.34 8.31
N VAL A 171 13.41 0.04 8.00
CA VAL A 171 14.09 1.19 8.62
C VAL A 171 13.32 2.48 8.37
N ALA A 172 12.86 2.72 7.14
CA ALA A 172 12.04 3.88 6.82
C ALA A 172 10.72 3.91 7.64
N TRP A 173 10.04 2.77 7.80
CA TRP A 173 8.84 2.71 8.65
C TRP A 173 9.13 3.02 10.11
N ALA A 174 10.27 2.58 10.64
CA ALA A 174 10.66 2.89 12.01
C ALA A 174 11.03 4.36 12.19
N MET A 175 11.82 4.93 11.27
CA MET A 175 12.29 6.31 11.37
C MET A 175 11.17 7.33 11.15
N TYR A 176 10.28 7.06 10.22
CA TYR A 176 9.20 7.97 9.80
C TYR A 176 7.83 7.47 10.26
N TRP A 177 7.78 6.78 11.40
CA TRP A 177 6.57 6.14 11.91
C TRP A 177 5.40 7.11 12.14
N PRO A 178 5.57 8.34 12.67
CA PRO A 178 4.42 9.22 12.92
C PRO A 178 3.75 9.61 11.61
N TRP A 179 4.57 9.84 10.59
CA TRP A 179 4.10 10.19 9.26
C TRP A 179 3.44 8.99 8.56
N SER A 180 4.04 7.81 8.67
CA SER A 180 3.49 6.56 8.13
C SER A 180 2.16 6.19 8.80
N LEU A 181 2.03 6.42 10.11
CA LEU A 181 0.80 6.24 10.88
C LEU A 181 -0.29 7.19 10.40
N LEU A 182 0.03 8.49 10.32
CA LEU A 182 -0.90 9.50 9.82
C LEU A 182 -1.38 9.15 8.41
N TRP A 183 -0.47 8.80 7.50
CA TRP A 183 -0.84 8.41 6.14
C TRP A 183 -1.70 7.14 6.11
N THR A 184 -1.42 6.17 6.97
CA THR A 184 -2.23 4.94 7.06
C THR A 184 -3.65 5.29 7.53
N PHE A 185 -3.80 6.15 8.53
CA PHE A 185 -5.10 6.62 8.99
C PHE A 185 -5.86 7.40 7.90
N VAL A 186 -5.19 8.34 7.25
CA VAL A 186 -5.76 9.14 6.15
C VAL A 186 -6.17 8.25 4.98
N ARG A 187 -5.30 7.35 4.54
CA ARG A 187 -5.61 6.43 3.43
C ARG A 187 -6.77 5.52 3.76
N ASP A 188 -6.75 4.88 4.93
CA ASP A 188 -7.80 3.94 5.33
C ASP A 188 -9.15 4.72 5.42
N PHE A 189 -9.17 5.91 6.03
CA PHE A 189 -10.36 6.78 6.07
C PHE A 189 -10.86 7.23 4.68
N ILE A 190 -9.95 7.72 3.82
CA ILE A 190 -10.31 8.21 2.48
C ILE A 190 -10.81 7.06 1.61
N VAL A 191 -10.12 5.92 1.59
CA VAL A 191 -10.51 4.76 0.78
C VAL A 191 -11.89 4.27 1.20
N ASP A 192 -12.13 4.09 2.49
CA ASP A 192 -13.44 3.66 3.00
C ASP A 192 -14.55 4.66 2.62
N LEU A 193 -14.27 5.97 2.75
CA LEU A 193 -15.21 7.02 2.35
C LEU A 193 -15.53 6.96 0.85
N PHE A 194 -14.52 6.83 0.00
CA PHE A 194 -14.71 6.75 -1.45
C PHE A 194 -15.40 5.46 -1.87
N GLU A 195 -15.07 4.32 -1.27
CA GLU A 195 -15.76 3.06 -1.51
C GLU A 195 -17.25 3.15 -1.12
N ASN A 196 -17.57 3.84 -0.02
CA ASN A 196 -18.97 4.11 0.36
C ASN A 196 -19.68 4.97 -0.68
N ILE A 197 -19.05 6.06 -1.12
CA ILE A 197 -19.62 6.95 -2.15
C ILE A 197 -19.82 6.18 -3.46
N VAL A 198 -18.83 5.42 -3.91
CA VAL A 198 -18.92 4.63 -5.14
C VAL A 198 -19.99 3.55 -5.04
N ARG A 199 -20.11 2.86 -3.90
CA ARG A 199 -21.19 1.88 -3.69
C ARG A 199 -22.56 2.54 -3.78
N TRP A 200 -22.75 3.69 -3.13
CA TRP A 200 -23.99 4.46 -3.20
C TRP A 200 -24.31 4.91 -4.63
N LEU A 201 -23.32 5.45 -5.35
CA LEU A 201 -23.48 5.85 -6.75
C LEU A 201 -23.80 4.66 -7.65
N ARG A 202 -23.14 3.51 -7.48
CA ARG A 202 -23.46 2.28 -8.23
C ARG A 202 -24.91 1.86 -8.02
N SER A 203 -25.40 1.89 -6.78
CA SER A 203 -26.81 1.59 -6.49
C SER A 203 -27.75 2.57 -7.19
N ALA A 204 -27.42 3.88 -7.19
CA ALA A 204 -28.23 4.89 -7.87
C ALA A 204 -28.24 4.68 -9.40
N TYR A 205 -27.08 4.47 -10.03
CA TYR A 205 -26.99 4.20 -11.47
C TYR A 205 -27.69 2.90 -11.85
N GLN A 206 -27.55 1.84 -11.05
CA GLN A 206 -28.26 0.59 -11.29
C GLN A 206 -29.78 0.77 -11.18
N ALA A 207 -30.26 1.59 -10.25
CA ALA A 207 -31.68 1.90 -10.13
C ALA A 207 -32.21 2.65 -11.37
N ILE A 208 -31.44 3.62 -11.89
CA ILE A 208 -31.78 4.33 -13.13
C ILE A 208 -31.80 3.36 -14.32
N ALA A 209 -30.78 2.50 -14.45
CA ALA A 209 -30.73 1.50 -15.50
C ALA A 209 -31.93 0.54 -15.43
N ASN A 210 -32.21 -0.03 -14.25
CA ASN A 210 -33.36 -0.92 -14.07
C ASN A 210 -34.69 -0.26 -14.44
N ARG A 211 -34.83 1.05 -14.24
CA ARG A 211 -36.03 1.80 -14.64
C ARG A 211 -36.18 1.88 -16.16
N HIS A 212 -35.10 2.12 -16.90
CA HIS A 212 -35.14 2.21 -18.36
C HIS A 212 -35.25 0.85 -19.05
N PHE A 213 -34.79 -0.23 -18.42
CA PHE A 213 -34.83 -1.59 -18.99
C PHE A 213 -36.01 -2.44 -18.46
N LYS A 214 -36.93 -1.85 -17.69
CA LYS A 214 -38.06 -2.57 -17.09
C LYS A 214 -38.99 -3.20 -18.14
N ASP A 215 -39.24 -2.49 -19.24
CA ASP A 215 -40.21 -2.92 -20.25
C ASP A 215 -39.69 -4.11 -21.07
N LEU A 216 -38.38 -4.15 -21.34
CA LEU A 216 -37.75 -5.26 -22.06
C LEU A 216 -37.83 -6.56 -21.26
N LYS A 217 -37.68 -6.48 -19.93
CA LYS A 217 -37.73 -7.66 -19.06
C LYS A 217 -39.13 -8.29 -18.95
N THR A 218 -40.18 -7.46 -19.08
CA THR A 218 -41.57 -7.93 -19.00
C THR A 218 -41.97 -8.71 -20.28
N ASN A 219 -41.35 -8.40 -21.41
CA ASN A 219 -41.61 -9.08 -22.68
C ASN A 219 -40.92 -10.46 -22.76
N ASP A 220 -39.71 -10.62 -22.20
CA ASP A 220 -39.06 -11.93 -22.11
C ASP A 220 -39.87 -12.89 -21.21
N GLU A 221 -40.33 -12.41 -20.04
CA GLU A 221 -41.09 -13.24 -19.09
C GLU A 221 -42.48 -13.65 -19.60
N SER A 222 -43.09 -12.88 -20.53
CA SER A 222 -44.35 -13.27 -21.17
C SER A 222 -44.15 -14.26 -22.32
N GLN A 223 -43.02 -14.22 -23.02
CA GLN A 223 -42.70 -15.18 -24.08
C GLN A 223 -42.46 -16.60 -23.56
N ASP A 224 -41.91 -16.73 -22.35
CA ASP A 224 -41.71 -18.02 -21.69
C ASP A 224 -43.02 -18.65 -21.19
N LEU A 225 -44.08 -17.87 -20.97
CA LEU A 225 -45.38 -18.36 -20.47
C LEU A 225 -46.34 -18.85 -21.57
N ASP A 226 -46.12 -18.45 -22.82
CA ASP A 226 -46.93 -18.88 -23.97
C ASP A 226 -46.41 -20.16 -24.65
N LEU A 227 -45.30 -20.73 -24.14
CA LEU A 227 -44.67 -21.95 -24.66
C LEU A 227 -45.02 -23.23 -23.88
N ASP A 228 -45.93 -23.14 -22.91
CA ASP A 228 -46.52 -24.26 -22.15
C ASP A 228 -47.99 -24.52 -22.56
#